data_AF-A0AB35YEU0-F1
#
_entry.id   AF-A0AB35YEU0-F1
#
_cell.length_a   1.000
_cell.length_b   1.000
_cell.length_c   1.000
_cell.angle_alpha   90.00
_cell.angle_beta   90.00
_cell.angle_gamma   90.00
#
_symmetry.space_group_name_H-M   'P 1'
#
loop_
_entity.id
_entity.type
_entity.pdbx_description
1 polymer ?
#
loop_
_entity_poly.entity_id
_entity_poly.type
_entity_poly.pdbx_seq_one_letter_code
_entity_poly.pdbx_strand_id
1 'polypeptide(L)'
;MRGISFEINNEYGKFLSDIFSNIIDPSWYWSVGPGESYKIEKGTLGSDLFPHSVSLNGPSFLEYISTNEYYLIFTDLKAFPNMEEVMEIKSYDDFLKSTCELALLIIDSCYVSIFSKDESITHKLFERAKSFHYTNINYITNENDTRTSLTVWG
;
A
#
# COMPACT_ATOMS: atom_id res chain seq x y z
N MET A 1 15.35 8.35 5.93
CA MET A 1 13.91 8.28 6.21
C MET A 1 13.39 6.93 5.74
N ARG A 2 12.42 6.27 6.41
CA ARG A 2 11.95 4.91 6.03
C ARG A 2 10.64 4.93 5.21
N GLY A 3 9.81 5.96 5.39
CA GLY A 3 8.46 6.00 4.83
C GLY A 3 7.58 7.06 5.48
N ILE A 4 6.26 6.89 5.36
CA ILE A 4 5.23 7.69 6.04
C ILE A 4 4.17 6.81 6.68
N SER A 5 3.52 7.34 7.71
CA SER A 5 2.29 6.80 8.30
C SER A 5 1.24 7.89 8.40
N PHE A 6 -0.03 7.51 8.31
CA PHE A 6 -1.18 8.40 8.46
C PHE A 6 -2.45 7.58 8.70
N GLU A 7 -3.54 8.27 9.01
CA GLU A 7 -4.86 7.68 9.20
C GLU A 7 -5.84 8.14 8.14
N ILE A 8 -6.54 7.17 7.54
CA ILE A 8 -7.69 7.36 6.67
C ILE A 8 -9.00 7.14 7.45
N ASN A 9 -10.12 7.63 6.91
CA ASN A 9 -11.42 7.34 7.47
C ASN A 9 -11.76 5.86 7.33
N ASN A 10 -12.39 5.31 8.36
CA ASN A 10 -12.94 3.96 8.34
C ASN A 10 -14.24 3.89 7.52
N GLU A 11 -14.11 4.05 6.21
CA GLU A 11 -15.22 3.99 5.25
C GLU A 11 -14.75 3.31 3.97
N TYR A 12 -15.67 3.05 3.05
CA TYR A 12 -15.28 2.60 1.71
C TYR A 12 -15.02 3.80 0.81
N GLY A 13 -14.18 3.61 -0.20
CA GLY A 13 -13.82 4.67 -1.13
C GLY A 13 -12.76 4.24 -2.11
N LYS A 14 -11.93 5.20 -2.54
CA LYS A 14 -10.84 4.98 -3.50
C LYS A 14 -9.46 5.30 -2.93
N PHE A 15 -9.26 5.01 -1.64
CA PHE A 15 -8.05 5.39 -0.90
C PHE A 15 -6.73 4.99 -1.58
N LEU A 16 -6.60 3.78 -2.13
CA LEU A 16 -5.36 3.37 -2.81
C LEU A 16 -5.11 4.21 -4.08
N SER A 17 -6.16 4.53 -4.84
CA SER A 17 -6.06 5.43 -5.99
C SER A 17 -5.72 6.84 -5.58
N ASP A 18 -6.37 7.36 -4.54
CA ASP A 18 -6.09 8.70 -4.00
C ASP A 18 -4.63 8.82 -3.55
N ILE A 19 -4.13 7.80 -2.86
CA ILE A 19 -2.74 7.71 -2.38
C ILE A 19 -1.75 7.61 -3.54
N PHE A 20 -1.97 6.75 -4.53
CA PHE A 20 -0.92 6.40 -5.50
C PHE A 20 -0.98 7.11 -6.85
N SER A 21 -2.12 7.69 -7.24
CA SER A 21 -2.29 8.28 -8.58
C SER A 21 -1.20 9.30 -8.90
N ASN A 22 -0.46 9.08 -10.00
CA ASN A 22 0.65 9.90 -10.49
C ASN A 22 1.87 9.99 -9.54
N ILE A 23 2.02 9.07 -8.59
CA ILE A 23 3.18 9.01 -7.68
C ILE A 23 4.04 7.78 -7.98
N ILE A 24 3.41 6.63 -8.16
CA ILE A 24 4.09 5.36 -8.42
C ILE A 24 4.45 5.19 -9.89
N ASP A 25 5.48 4.39 -10.17
CA ASP A 25 5.84 4.01 -11.54
C ASP A 25 4.81 2.99 -12.08
N PRO A 26 4.12 3.27 -13.20
CA PRO A 26 3.13 2.36 -13.77
C PRO A 26 3.75 1.08 -14.37
N SER A 27 5.07 0.97 -14.48
CA SER A 27 5.77 -0.24 -14.90
C SER A 27 5.96 -1.26 -13.79
N TRP A 28 5.79 -0.87 -12.52
CA TRP A 28 6.00 -1.76 -11.39
C TRP A 28 4.99 -2.90 -11.31
N TYR A 29 5.48 -4.05 -10.86
CA TYR A 29 4.69 -5.22 -10.53
C TYR A 29 4.31 -5.21 -9.05
N TRP A 30 3.09 -5.63 -8.75
CA TRP A 30 2.51 -5.57 -7.42
C TRP A 30 2.21 -6.97 -6.90
N SER A 31 2.89 -7.34 -5.81
CA SER A 31 2.53 -8.50 -5.01
C SER A 31 1.44 -8.10 -4.03
N VAL A 32 0.37 -8.89 -3.99
CA VAL A 32 -0.72 -8.75 -3.02
C VAL A 32 -0.55 -9.82 -1.95
N GLY A 33 -0.22 -9.38 -0.74
CA GLY A 33 -0.08 -10.25 0.41
C GLY A 33 -1.44 -10.70 0.97
N PRO A 34 -1.43 -11.61 1.96
CA PRO A 34 -2.65 -12.02 2.66
C PRO A 34 -3.30 -10.81 3.34
N GLY A 35 -4.61 -10.63 3.14
CA GLY A 35 -5.34 -9.52 3.72
C GLY A 35 -6.84 -9.62 3.43
N GLU A 36 -7.55 -8.57 3.83
CA GLU A 36 -9.00 -8.42 3.73
C GLU A 36 -9.29 -7.08 3.07
N SER A 37 -9.51 -7.11 1.76
CA SER A 37 -9.85 -5.94 0.96
C SER A 37 -10.90 -6.33 -0.06
N TYR A 38 -12.03 -5.62 -0.07
CA TYR A 38 -13.23 -6.02 -0.79
C TYR A 38 -13.75 -4.89 -1.66
N LYS A 39 -14.27 -5.23 -2.83
CA LYS A 39 -15.05 -4.32 -3.65
C LYS A 39 -16.37 -4.01 -2.95
N ILE A 40 -16.90 -2.82 -3.18
CA ILE A 40 -18.27 -2.49 -2.80
C ILE A 40 -19.20 -2.83 -3.96
N GLU A 41 -20.11 -3.76 -3.70
CA GLU A 41 -21.11 -4.22 -4.65
C GLU A 41 -22.49 -4.01 -4.03
N LYS A 42 -23.34 -3.20 -4.70
CA LYS A 42 -24.69 -2.87 -4.21
C LYS A 42 -24.71 -2.30 -2.78
N GLY A 43 -23.67 -1.57 -2.39
CA GLY A 43 -23.54 -0.93 -1.08
C GLY A 43 -23.09 -1.85 0.05
N THR A 44 -22.65 -3.08 -0.25
CA THR A 44 -22.13 -4.05 0.72
C THR A 44 -20.76 -4.58 0.30
N LEU A 45 -20.05 -5.24 1.22
CA LEU A 45 -18.81 -5.97 0.88
C LEU A 45 -19.13 -7.08 -0.12
N GLY A 46 -18.46 -7.04 -1.27
CA GLY A 46 -18.62 -7.98 -2.37
C GLY A 46 -17.42 -8.91 -2.49
N SER A 47 -16.97 -9.13 -3.73
CA SER A 47 -15.78 -9.91 -4.04
C SER A 47 -14.48 -9.23 -3.58
N ASP A 48 -13.39 -10.00 -3.50
CA ASP A 48 -12.07 -9.45 -3.20
C ASP A 48 -11.67 -8.35 -4.19
N LEU A 49 -10.98 -7.32 -3.67
CA LEU A 49 -10.47 -6.22 -4.48
C LEU A 49 -9.46 -6.73 -5.50
N PHE A 50 -8.55 -7.58 -5.05
CA PHE A 50 -7.49 -8.17 -5.86
C PHE A 50 -7.67 -9.69 -6.01
N PRO A 51 -7.25 -10.27 -7.14
CA PRO A 51 -7.25 -11.72 -7.30
C PRO A 51 -6.25 -12.38 -6.35
N HIS A 52 -6.61 -13.53 -5.78
CA HIS A 52 -5.69 -14.30 -4.93
C HIS A 52 -4.50 -14.85 -5.72
N SER A 53 -3.34 -14.90 -5.07
CA SER A 53 -2.15 -15.65 -5.52
C SER A 53 -1.51 -15.20 -6.83
N VAL A 54 -1.67 -13.93 -7.22
CA VAL A 54 -1.11 -13.39 -8.47
C VAL A 54 -0.38 -12.07 -8.21
N SER A 55 0.81 -11.94 -8.81
CA SER A 55 1.45 -10.63 -8.97
C SER A 55 0.80 -9.89 -10.13
N LEU A 56 0.34 -8.66 -9.89
CA LEU A 56 -0.27 -7.81 -10.90
C LEU A 56 0.80 -7.00 -11.62
N ASN A 57 0.67 -6.81 -12.93
CA ASN A 57 1.42 -5.75 -13.60
C ASN A 57 0.84 -4.38 -13.22
N GLY A 58 1.62 -3.32 -13.40
CA GLY A 58 1.23 -1.97 -12.99
C GLY A 58 -0.07 -1.47 -13.62
N PRO A 59 -0.31 -1.65 -14.94
CA PRO A 59 -1.59 -1.29 -15.56
C PRO A 59 -2.79 -2.01 -14.93
N SER A 60 -2.72 -3.32 -14.71
CA SER A 60 -3.78 -4.07 -14.02
C SER A 60 -4.00 -3.57 -12.61
N PHE A 61 -2.93 -3.34 -11.83
CA PHE A 61 -3.05 -2.81 -10.48
C PHE A 61 -3.75 -1.44 -10.45
N LEU A 62 -3.33 -0.52 -11.33
CA LEU A 62 -3.93 0.81 -11.45
C LEU A 62 -5.40 0.74 -11.87
N GLU A 63 -5.77 -0.21 -12.74
CA GLU A 63 -7.16 -0.44 -13.12
C GLU A 63 -8.01 -0.88 -11.93
N TYR A 64 -7.54 -1.83 -11.11
CA TYR A 64 -8.26 -2.30 -9.92
C TYR A 64 -8.56 -1.16 -8.93
N ILE A 65 -7.56 -0.33 -8.63
CA ILE A 65 -7.71 0.72 -7.61
C ILE A 65 -8.47 1.95 -8.11
N SER A 66 -8.53 2.18 -9.43
CA SER A 66 -9.20 3.36 -10.01
C SER A 66 -10.67 3.12 -10.37
N THR A 67 -11.02 1.89 -10.77
CA THR A 67 -12.37 1.55 -11.26
C THR A 67 -13.35 1.26 -10.12
N ASN A 68 -12.91 0.57 -9.07
CA ASN A 68 -13.78 0.10 -7.99
C ASN A 68 -13.84 1.10 -6.83
N GLU A 69 -14.97 1.14 -6.14
CA GLU A 69 -14.99 1.53 -4.72
C GLU A 69 -14.71 0.28 -3.89
N TYR A 70 -13.96 0.43 -2.80
CA TYR A 70 -13.55 -0.69 -1.97
C TYR A 70 -13.44 -0.32 -0.51
N TYR A 71 -13.53 -1.34 0.32
CA TYR A 71 -13.28 -1.27 1.75
C TYR A 71 -12.01 -2.04 2.07
N LEU A 72 -11.09 -1.39 2.78
CA LEU A 72 -9.77 -1.93 3.12
C LEU A 72 -9.80 -2.25 4.60
N ILE A 73 -9.67 -3.51 5.00
CA ILE A 73 -9.58 -3.90 6.41
C ILE A 73 -8.12 -4.17 6.74
N PHE A 74 -7.54 -5.13 6.02
CA PHE A 74 -6.11 -5.44 6.04
C PHE A 74 -5.60 -5.47 4.61
N THR A 75 -4.63 -4.63 4.27
CA THR A 75 -4.09 -4.57 2.91
C THR A 75 -2.57 -4.59 2.94
N ASP A 76 -1.98 -5.56 2.26
CA ASP A 76 -0.54 -5.77 2.20
C ASP A 76 -0.10 -5.75 0.73
N LEU A 77 0.62 -4.71 0.32
CA LEU A 77 1.01 -4.48 -1.06
C LEU A 77 2.50 -4.21 -1.17
N LYS A 78 3.16 -4.84 -2.13
CA LYS A 78 4.59 -4.68 -2.40
C LYS A 78 4.85 -4.46 -3.88
N ALA A 79 5.56 -3.38 -4.21
CA ALA A 79 5.89 -3.01 -5.57
C ALA A 79 7.33 -3.39 -5.92
N PHE A 80 7.53 -3.92 -7.12
CA PHE A 80 8.81 -4.38 -7.65
C PHE A 80 9.01 -3.86 -9.07
N PRO A 81 10.24 -3.52 -9.49
CA PRO A 81 10.52 -3.10 -10.85
C PRO A 81 10.41 -4.24 -11.86
N ASN A 82 10.68 -5.48 -11.46
CA ASN A 82 10.71 -6.65 -12.32
C ASN A 82 9.82 -7.77 -11.78
N MET A 83 9.09 -8.45 -12.68
CA MET A 83 8.21 -9.58 -12.31
C MET A 83 8.97 -10.76 -11.73
N GLU A 84 10.15 -11.07 -12.27
CA GLU A 84 10.97 -12.23 -11.88
C GLU A 84 11.56 -12.11 -10.47
N GLU A 85 11.61 -10.89 -9.93
CA GLU A 85 12.15 -10.59 -8.60
C GLU A 85 11.06 -10.46 -7.54
N VAL A 86 9.78 -10.59 -7.93
CA VAL A 86 8.67 -10.55 -6.97
C VAL A 86 8.82 -11.72 -6.00
N MET A 87 8.94 -11.38 -4.73
CA MET A 87 9.15 -12.34 -3.65
C MET A 87 8.39 -11.91 -2.39
N GLU A 88 8.29 -12.84 -1.44
CA GLU A 88 7.66 -12.56 -0.16
C GLU A 88 8.54 -11.64 0.71
N ILE A 89 7.97 -10.55 1.22
CA ILE A 89 8.64 -9.58 2.09
C ILE A 89 7.97 -9.59 3.45
N LYS A 90 8.60 -10.22 4.45
CA LYS A 90 8.02 -10.35 5.81
C LYS A 90 8.52 -9.31 6.78
N SER A 91 9.73 -8.83 6.57
CA SER A 91 10.40 -7.90 7.48
C SER A 91 10.94 -6.68 6.77
N TYR A 92 11.25 -5.65 7.55
CA TYR A 92 11.94 -4.48 7.02
C TYR A 92 13.35 -4.81 6.50
N ASP A 93 14.02 -5.79 7.09
CA ASP A 93 15.32 -6.26 6.60
C ASP A 93 15.20 -6.96 5.24
N ASP A 94 14.16 -7.78 5.02
CA ASP A 94 13.85 -8.37 3.71
C ASP A 94 13.57 -7.27 2.67
N PHE A 95 12.81 -6.24 3.06
CA PHE A 95 12.53 -5.10 2.20
C PHE A 95 13.82 -4.40 1.77
N LEU A 96 14.72 -4.10 2.71
CA LEU A 96 16.00 -3.47 2.41
C LEU A 96 16.89 -4.31 1.49
N LYS A 97 16.88 -5.64 1.63
CA LYS A 97 17.74 -6.56 0.88
C LYS A 97 17.18 -6.99 -0.48
N SER A 98 15.89 -6.79 -0.72
CA SER A 98 15.21 -7.13 -1.98
C SER A 98 15.23 -5.99 -3.00
N THR A 99 14.66 -6.21 -4.18
CA THR A 99 14.38 -5.15 -5.17
C THR A 99 13.01 -4.49 -4.99
N CYS A 100 12.29 -4.81 -3.90
CA CYS A 100 11.05 -4.14 -3.57
C CYS A 100 11.30 -2.63 -3.34
N GLU A 101 10.58 -1.76 -4.05
CA GLU A 101 10.77 -0.30 -4.01
C GLU A 101 9.79 0.39 -3.06
N LEU A 102 8.60 -0.19 -2.90
CA LEU A 102 7.53 0.35 -2.07
C LEU A 102 6.74 -0.77 -1.40
N ALA A 103 6.43 -0.57 -0.12
CA ALA A 103 5.56 -1.45 0.64
C ALA A 103 4.45 -0.64 1.33
N LEU A 104 3.19 -1.03 1.14
CA LEU A 104 2.04 -0.45 1.83
C LEU A 104 1.41 -1.49 2.74
N LEU A 105 1.07 -1.05 3.95
CA LEU A 105 0.30 -1.79 4.95
C LEU A 105 -0.88 -0.92 5.37
N ILE A 106 -2.08 -1.49 5.33
CA ILE A 106 -3.28 -0.91 5.95
C ILE A 106 -3.79 -1.89 6.99
N ILE A 107 -4.03 -1.38 8.19
CA ILE A 107 -4.44 -2.16 9.36
C ILE A 107 -5.68 -1.51 9.98
N ASP A 108 -6.65 -2.34 10.38
CA ASP A 108 -7.90 -1.95 11.04
C ASP A 108 -8.66 -0.84 10.30
N SER A 109 -8.63 -0.88 8.97
CA SER A 109 -9.29 0.10 8.06
C SER A 109 -8.87 1.56 8.18
N CYS A 110 -7.90 1.88 9.04
CA CYS A 110 -7.56 3.27 9.36
C CYS A 110 -6.06 3.53 9.21
N TYR A 111 -5.22 2.65 9.75
CA TYR A 111 -3.80 2.92 9.91
C TYR A 111 -3.05 2.55 8.64
N VAL A 112 -2.54 3.56 7.95
CA VAL A 112 -1.75 3.39 6.74
C VAL A 112 -0.28 3.58 7.06
N SER A 113 0.56 2.65 6.64
CA SER A 113 2.02 2.77 6.66
C SER A 113 2.57 2.45 5.29
N ILE A 114 3.36 3.37 4.73
CA ILE A 114 4.00 3.20 3.42
C ILE A 114 5.51 3.38 3.58
N PHE A 115 6.26 2.35 3.22
CA PHE A 115 7.71 2.36 3.20
C PHE A 115 8.17 2.49 1.76
N SER A 116 9.18 3.33 1.51
CA SER A 116 9.76 3.50 0.18
C SER A 116 11.26 3.70 0.28
N LYS A 117 12.00 3.14 -0.68
CA LYS A 117 13.44 3.37 -0.82
C LYS A 117 13.75 4.72 -1.49
N ASP A 118 12.78 5.31 -2.18
CA ASP A 118 12.91 6.62 -2.81
C ASP A 118 12.34 7.73 -1.91
N GLU A 119 13.23 8.62 -1.46
CA GLU A 119 12.84 9.77 -0.63
C GLU A 119 11.93 10.76 -1.39
N SER A 120 12.07 10.87 -2.71
CA SER A 120 11.19 11.69 -3.57
C SER A 120 9.77 11.16 -3.55
N ILE A 121 9.59 9.85 -3.66
CA ILE A 121 8.27 9.21 -3.53
C ILE A 121 7.71 9.43 -2.13
N THR A 122 8.54 9.25 -1.10
CA THR A 122 8.13 9.48 0.30
C THR A 122 7.61 10.89 0.52
N HIS A 123 8.29 11.93 0.02
CA HIS A 123 7.83 13.31 0.12
C HIS A 123 6.54 13.56 -0.67
N LYS A 124 6.41 13.00 -1.88
CA LYS A 124 5.17 13.12 -2.68
C LYS A 124 3.98 12.48 -1.95
N LEU A 125 4.17 11.31 -1.33
CA LEU A 125 3.14 10.64 -0.55
C LEU A 125 2.75 11.47 0.69
N PHE A 126 3.71 12.11 1.35
CA PHE A 126 3.43 12.96 2.50
C PHE A 126 2.56 14.17 2.12
N GLU A 127 2.92 14.86 1.03
CA GLU A 127 2.12 15.97 0.52
C GLU A 127 0.77 15.51 -0.03
N ARG A 128 0.69 14.30 -0.60
CA ARG A 128 -0.57 13.68 -1.03
C ARG A 128 -1.50 13.43 0.15
N ALA A 129 -0.99 12.86 1.25
CA ALA A 129 -1.79 12.62 2.44
C ALA A 129 -2.36 13.93 3.00
N LYS A 130 -1.57 15.02 2.99
CA LYS A 130 -2.06 16.35 3.37
C LYS A 130 -3.13 16.89 2.43
N SER A 131 -2.95 16.74 1.12
CA SER A 131 -3.91 17.28 0.14
C SER A 131 -5.27 16.58 0.20
N PHE A 132 -5.29 15.32 0.64
CA PHE A 132 -6.52 14.55 0.90
C PHE A 132 -7.04 14.70 2.33
N HIS A 133 -6.44 15.59 3.13
CA HIS A 133 -6.83 15.87 4.51
C HIS A 133 -6.83 14.63 5.43
N TYR A 134 -5.94 13.67 5.17
CA TYR A 134 -5.70 12.57 6.08
C TYR A 134 -5.10 13.07 7.40
N THR A 135 -5.24 12.27 8.44
CA THR A 135 -4.87 12.68 9.80
C THR A 135 -3.63 11.95 10.28
N ASN A 136 -3.03 12.43 11.37
CA ASN A 136 -1.86 11.81 12.03
C ASN A 136 -0.70 11.48 11.07
N ILE A 137 -0.46 12.37 10.10
CA ILE A 137 0.57 12.19 9.08
C ILE A 137 1.97 12.39 9.68
N ASN A 138 2.78 11.34 9.67
CA ASN A 138 4.12 11.34 10.24
C ASN A 138 5.12 10.65 9.29
N TYR A 139 6.38 11.09 9.32
CA TYR A 139 7.46 10.33 8.72
C TYR A 139 7.81 9.12 9.59
N ILE A 140 8.07 7.97 8.96
CA ILE A 140 8.60 6.78 9.62
C ILE A 140 10.13 6.86 9.58
N THR A 141 10.76 6.66 10.72
CA THR A 141 12.21 6.71 10.93
C THR A 141 12.66 5.49 11.74
N ASN A 142 13.98 5.32 11.91
CA ASN A 142 14.51 4.28 12.78
C ASN A 142 14.24 4.55 14.27
N GLU A 143 13.92 5.79 14.64
CA GLU A 143 13.76 6.21 16.05
C GLU A 143 12.32 6.06 16.55
N ASN A 144 11.33 6.28 15.66
CA ASN A 144 9.91 6.32 16.02
C ASN A 144 9.12 5.07 15.60
N ASP A 145 9.71 4.17 14.83
CA ASP A 145 9.12 2.89 14.44
C ASP A 145 10.14 1.78 14.70
N THR A 146 9.85 0.94 15.69
CA THR A 146 10.67 -0.21 16.06
C THR A 146 10.15 -1.51 15.43
N ARG A 147 9.14 -1.43 14.55
CA ARG A 147 8.55 -2.63 13.95
C ARG A 147 9.55 -3.23 12.98
N THR A 148 9.76 -4.53 13.17
CA THR A 148 10.58 -5.35 12.26
C THR A 148 9.71 -6.07 11.25
N SER A 149 8.46 -6.40 11.61
CA SER A 149 7.49 -6.99 10.70
C SER A 149 7.00 -5.97 9.68
N LEU A 150 6.91 -6.43 8.44
CA LEU A 150 6.40 -5.67 7.31
C LEU A 150 5.21 -6.40 6.67
N THR A 151 4.37 -7.01 7.51
CA THR A 151 3.09 -7.60 7.10
C THR A 151 1.95 -7.03 7.92
N VAL A 152 0.72 -7.26 7.48
CA VAL A 152 -0.49 -6.89 8.26
C VAL A 152 -0.83 -7.86 9.39
N TRP A 153 -0.10 -8.98 9.52
CA TRP A 153 -0.37 -10.05 10.49
C TRP A 153 0.72 -10.25 11.55
N GLY A 154 1.73 -9.38 11.61
CA GLY A 154 2.89 -9.55 12.48
C GLY A 154 3.22 -8.37 13.38
#